data_AF-A0A972UQQ1-F1
#
_entry.id   AF-A0A972UQQ1-F1
#
_cell.length_a   1.000
_cell.length_b   1.000
_cell.length_c   1.000
_cell.angle_alpha   90.00
_cell.angle_beta   90.00
_cell.angle_gamma   90.00
#
_symmetry.space_group_name_H-M   'P 1'
#
loop_
_entity.id
_entity.type
_entity.pdbx_description
1 polymer ?
#
loop_
_entity_poly.entity_id
_entity_poly.type
_entity_poly.pdbx_seq_one_letter_code
_entity_poly.pdbx_strand_id
1 'polypeptide(L)'
;MNIANSRTDALQAAGNSLFNDRKLGLGTFSTNLSGGCSISKIDGTLKADWPSTLRLAELAEAMDFEALVPVGRWKGFGGETNFNSEGFECFSWAAAIAASTKKGGVFATTHVPTIHPIFAAKMATTIDHVSNGRFIMNIVTG
;
A
#
# COMPACT_ATOMS: atom_id res chain seq x y z
N MET A 1 -11.78 -17.74 -32.74
CA MET A 1 -12.39 -16.85 -31.73
C MET A 1 -11.39 -16.70 -30.59
N ASN A 2 -10.73 -15.56 -30.49
CA ASN A 2 -9.66 -15.32 -29.50
C ASN A 2 -10.25 -15.04 -28.10
N ILE A 3 -10.07 -15.98 -27.17
CA ILE A 3 -10.47 -15.86 -25.76
C ILE A 3 -9.29 -15.29 -24.96
N ALA A 4 -8.84 -14.09 -25.30
CA ALA A 4 -7.77 -13.41 -24.57
C ALA A 4 -8.06 -11.92 -24.45
N ASN A 5 -9.18 -11.59 -23.78
CA ASN A 5 -9.24 -10.37 -22.97
C ASN A 5 -8.90 -10.83 -21.56
N SER A 6 -7.61 -10.88 -21.21
CA SER A 6 -7.22 -11.22 -19.86
C SER A 6 -7.65 -10.09 -18.92
N ARG A 7 -7.90 -10.41 -17.63
CA ARG A 7 -8.20 -9.38 -16.61
C ARG A 7 -7.10 -8.30 -16.58
N THR A 8 -5.87 -8.67 -16.90
CA THR A 8 -4.73 -7.76 -17.03
C THR A 8 -4.95 -6.72 -18.12
N ASP A 9 -5.40 -7.14 -19.31
CA ASP A 9 -5.66 -6.22 -20.43
C ASP A 9 -6.76 -5.21 -20.08
N ALA A 10 -7.79 -5.66 -19.35
CA ALA A 10 -8.85 -4.79 -18.85
C ALA A 10 -8.33 -3.78 -17.80
N LEU A 11 -7.44 -4.20 -16.91
CA LEU A 11 -6.84 -3.32 -15.90
C LEU A 11 -5.85 -2.33 -16.52
N GLN A 12 -5.07 -2.76 -17.52
CA GLN A 12 -4.20 -1.89 -18.30
C GLN A 12 -5.02 -0.85 -19.08
N ALA A 13 -6.09 -1.27 -19.75
CA ALA A 13 -7.01 -0.37 -20.45
C ALA A 13 -7.71 0.62 -19.50
N ALA A 14 -7.96 0.22 -18.25
CA ALA A 14 -8.49 1.08 -17.19
C ALA A 14 -7.45 2.05 -16.60
N GLY A 15 -6.20 2.03 -17.09
CA GLY A 15 -5.13 2.92 -16.65
C GLY A 15 -4.49 2.52 -15.32
N ASN A 16 -4.61 1.27 -14.90
CA ASN A 16 -3.95 0.79 -13.69
C ASN A 16 -2.42 0.80 -13.90
N SER A 17 -1.72 1.60 -13.09
CA SER A 17 -0.29 1.82 -13.22
C SER A 17 0.54 0.54 -13.10
N LEU A 18 0.09 -0.49 -12.37
CA LEU A 18 0.86 -1.72 -12.18
C LEU A 18 0.96 -2.60 -13.43
N PHE A 19 0.02 -2.47 -14.36
CA PHE A 19 -0.04 -3.29 -15.58
C PHE A 19 0.37 -2.48 -16.81
N ASN A 20 1.22 -1.48 -16.62
CA ASN A 20 1.80 -0.71 -17.72
C ASN A 20 2.89 -1.54 -18.45
N ASP A 21 3.42 -0.99 -19.55
CA ASP A 21 4.43 -1.67 -20.37
C ASP A 21 5.89 -1.48 -19.87
N ARG A 22 6.10 -0.88 -18.69
CA ARG A 22 7.44 -0.68 -18.11
C ARG A 22 7.98 -2.02 -17.62
N LYS A 23 9.22 -2.33 -18.03
CA LYS A 23 9.92 -3.56 -17.65
C LYS A 23 10.31 -3.61 -16.16
N LEU A 24 10.37 -2.45 -15.51
CA LEU A 24 10.69 -2.29 -14.09
C LEU A 24 9.65 -1.37 -13.46
N GLY A 25 8.93 -1.90 -12.47
CA GLY A 25 8.03 -1.13 -11.61
C GLY A 25 8.76 -0.64 -10.36
N LEU A 26 8.41 0.55 -9.91
CA LEU A 26 8.92 1.19 -8.71
C LEU A 26 7.80 1.42 -7.71
N GLY A 27 8.15 1.43 -6.43
CA GLY A 27 7.19 1.63 -5.37
C GLY A 27 7.80 2.01 -4.04
N THR A 28 6.96 2.51 -3.16
CA THR A 28 7.33 2.82 -1.78
C THR A 28 6.94 1.67 -0.86
N PHE A 29 7.75 1.39 0.15
CA PHE A 29 7.50 0.35 1.14
C PHE A 29 7.64 0.91 2.56
N SER A 30 6.78 0.48 3.48
CA SER A 30 6.82 0.88 4.92
C SER A 30 6.52 2.35 5.21
N THR A 31 5.88 3.07 4.28
CA THR A 31 5.51 4.49 4.49
C THR A 31 4.35 4.69 5.47
N ASN A 32 3.76 3.59 5.97
CA ASN A 32 2.70 3.60 6.98
C ASN A 32 3.20 3.44 8.43
N LEU A 33 4.51 3.30 8.65
CA LEU A 33 5.10 3.02 9.97
C LEU A 33 6.16 4.04 10.38
N SER A 34 6.32 4.27 11.69
CA SER A 34 7.36 5.13 12.23
C SER A 34 8.77 4.55 12.01
N GLY A 35 9.69 5.37 11.52
CA GLY A 35 11.04 4.95 11.14
C GLY A 35 11.13 4.29 9.75
N GLY A 36 10.01 3.97 9.10
CA GLY A 36 9.98 3.37 7.76
C GLY A 36 10.78 2.07 7.67
N CYS A 37 11.95 2.12 7.02
CA CYS A 37 12.88 0.99 6.87
C CYS A 37 14.21 1.21 7.62
N SER A 38 14.29 2.18 8.52
CA SER A 38 15.54 2.59 9.17
C SER A 38 15.44 2.53 10.69
N ILE A 39 16.24 1.65 11.30
CA ILE A 39 16.39 1.54 12.75
C ILE A 39 17.48 2.54 13.19
N SER A 40 17.09 3.79 13.44
CA SER A 40 18.05 4.87 13.72
C SER A 40 17.56 5.81 14.82
N LYS A 41 18.51 6.44 15.51
CA LYS A 41 18.28 7.52 16.49
C LYS A 41 18.48 8.92 15.89
N ILE A 42 18.75 9.03 14.60
CA ILE A 42 18.94 10.34 13.96
C ILE A 42 17.68 11.18 14.08
N ASP A 43 17.84 12.50 14.22
CA ASP A 43 16.69 13.41 14.20
C ASP A 43 16.02 13.40 12.82
N GLY A 44 14.70 13.59 12.80
CA GLY A 44 13.93 13.67 11.55
C GLY A 44 13.60 12.33 10.91
N THR A 45 13.57 11.23 11.67
CA THR A 45 13.01 9.96 11.20
C THR A 45 11.55 10.12 10.78
N LEU A 46 11.11 9.24 9.86
CA LEU A 46 9.72 9.23 9.39
C LEU A 46 8.77 9.04 10.58
N LYS A 47 7.83 9.97 10.73
CA LYS A 47 6.77 9.88 11.72
C LYS A 47 5.58 9.12 11.16
N ALA A 48 4.89 8.37 12.02
CA ALA A 48 3.63 7.70 11.67
C ALA A 48 2.44 8.67 11.80
N ASP A 49 2.48 9.78 11.05
CA ASP A 49 1.38 10.75 10.98
C ASP A 49 0.81 10.87 9.55
N TRP A 50 -0.45 11.31 9.47
CA TRP A 50 -1.17 11.37 8.20
C TRP A 50 -0.51 12.31 7.17
N PRO A 51 -0.10 13.55 7.54
CA PRO A 51 0.60 14.43 6.61
C PRO A 51 1.85 13.80 6.01
N SER A 52 2.65 13.08 6.81
CA SER A 52 3.89 12.44 6.34
C SER A 52 3.61 11.33 5.33
N THR A 53 2.70 10.41 5.65
CA THR A 53 2.40 9.27 4.76
C THR A 53 1.71 9.72 3.47
N LEU A 54 0.79 10.69 3.55
CA LEU A 54 0.14 11.27 2.37
C LEU A 54 1.16 11.99 1.48
N ARG A 55 2.06 12.79 2.07
CA ARG A 55 3.09 13.50 1.30
C ARG A 55 4.00 12.53 0.54
N LEU A 56 4.36 11.39 1.14
CA LEU A 56 5.16 10.36 0.48
C LEU A 56 4.39 9.71 -0.68
N ALA A 57 3.08 9.47 -0.52
CA ALA A 57 2.23 8.93 -1.58
C ALA A 57 2.09 9.92 -2.75
N GLU A 58 1.91 11.22 -2.48
CA GLU A 58 1.87 12.27 -3.51
C GLU A 58 3.20 12.40 -4.26
N LEU A 59 4.33 12.32 -3.55
CA LEU A 59 5.65 12.33 -4.18
C LEU A 59 5.85 11.11 -5.07
N ALA A 60 5.46 9.92 -4.60
CA ALA A 60 5.49 8.70 -5.40
C ALA A 60 4.63 8.83 -6.66
N GLU A 61 3.45 9.43 -6.56
CA GLU A 61 2.59 9.70 -7.72
C GLU A 61 3.19 10.72 -8.70
N ALA A 62 3.86 11.76 -8.19
CA ALA A 62 4.57 12.74 -9.03
C ALA A 62 5.77 12.13 -9.77
N MET A 63 6.34 11.05 -9.22
CA MET A 63 7.41 10.26 -9.83
C MET A 63 6.88 9.08 -10.66
N ASP A 64 5.55 8.96 -10.82
CA ASP A 64 4.85 7.86 -11.50
C ASP A 64 5.22 6.47 -10.97
N PHE A 65 5.47 6.32 -9.67
CA PHE A 65 5.66 5.01 -9.04
C PHE A 65 4.35 4.21 -9.07
N GLU A 66 4.45 2.92 -9.36
CA GLU A 66 3.30 2.04 -9.55
C GLU A 66 2.73 1.46 -8.26
N ALA A 67 3.52 1.38 -7.18
CA ALA A 67 3.14 0.63 -6.00
C ALA A 67 3.34 1.41 -4.69
N LEU A 68 2.29 1.47 -3.87
CA LEU A 68 2.33 1.98 -2.51
C LEU A 68 2.03 0.84 -1.55
N VAL A 69 3.07 0.32 -0.88
CA VAL A 69 2.99 -0.93 -0.11
C VAL A 69 3.16 -0.68 1.40
N PRO A 70 2.10 -0.88 2.20
CA PRO A 70 2.18 -0.76 3.65
C PRO A 70 2.67 -2.08 4.27
N VAL A 71 3.33 -1.96 5.42
CA VAL A 71 3.74 -3.11 6.23
C VAL A 71 2.65 -3.44 7.25
N GLY A 72 2.28 -4.71 7.32
CA GLY A 72 1.42 -5.26 8.38
C GLY A 72 2.21 -5.46 9.67
N ARG A 73 2.31 -4.42 10.51
CA ARG A 73 3.01 -4.49 11.80
C ARG A 73 2.03 -4.17 12.92
N TRP A 74 1.87 -5.10 13.83
CA TRP A 74 0.99 -4.96 15.01
C TRP A 74 1.74 -4.58 16.29
N LYS A 75 3.06 -4.80 16.33
CA LYS A 75 3.89 -4.53 17.51
C LYS A 75 5.29 -4.11 17.07
N GLY A 76 5.78 -3.01 17.64
CA GLY A 76 7.15 -2.53 17.43
C GLY A 76 8.21 -3.47 17.99
N PHE A 77 9.46 -3.21 17.62
CA PHE A 77 10.60 -4.06 18.00
C PHE A 77 11.09 -3.83 19.44
N GLY A 78 10.59 -2.81 20.15
CA GLY A 78 11.10 -2.43 21.46
C GLY A 78 12.51 -1.81 21.37
N GLY A 79 13.22 -1.80 22.50
CA GLY A 79 14.51 -1.12 22.60
C GLY A 79 14.36 0.40 22.52
N GLU A 80 15.49 1.09 22.37
CA GLU A 80 15.54 2.55 22.51
C GLU A 80 14.81 3.31 21.39
N THR A 81 14.82 2.78 20.17
CA THR A 81 14.13 3.41 19.03
C THR A 81 12.67 2.96 18.90
N ASN A 82 12.31 1.84 19.54
CA ASN A 82 11.02 1.15 19.38
C ASN A 82 10.53 1.17 17.92
N PHE A 83 11.42 0.82 16.98
CA PHE A 83 11.20 0.91 15.54
C PHE A 83 9.88 0.24 15.12
N ASN A 84 9.14 0.88 14.20
CA ASN A 84 7.85 0.42 13.69
C ASN A 84 6.80 0.12 14.78
N SER A 85 6.85 0.86 15.91
CA SER A 85 5.86 0.74 16.99
C SER A 85 4.57 1.49 16.73
N GLU A 86 4.67 2.63 16.04
CA GLU A 86 3.53 3.44 15.64
C GLU A 86 3.29 3.24 14.15
N GLY A 87 2.02 3.21 13.77
CA GLY A 87 1.66 2.97 12.39
C GLY A 87 0.17 2.90 12.15
N PHE A 88 -0.19 2.86 10.87
CA PHE A 88 -1.57 2.70 10.42
C PHE A 88 -1.90 1.24 10.11
N GLU A 89 -3.13 0.83 10.40
CA GLU A 89 -3.69 -0.45 9.95
C GLU A 89 -3.82 -0.45 8.41
N CYS A 90 -3.45 -1.55 7.76
CA CYS A 90 -3.20 -1.58 6.31
C CYS A 90 -4.44 -1.33 5.44
N PHE A 91 -5.61 -1.86 5.77
CA PHE A 91 -6.82 -1.67 4.96
C PHE A 91 -7.37 -0.24 5.07
N SER A 92 -7.44 0.29 6.29
CA SER A 92 -7.87 1.67 6.54
C SER A 92 -6.89 2.69 5.95
N TRP A 93 -5.59 2.46 6.08
CA TRP A 93 -4.56 3.26 5.39
C TRP A 93 -4.74 3.21 3.87
N ALA A 94 -4.91 2.01 3.30
CA ALA A 94 -5.09 1.85 1.86
C ALA A 94 -6.35 2.55 1.36
N ALA A 95 -7.46 2.51 2.10
CA ALA A 95 -8.69 3.24 1.76
C ALA A 95 -8.46 4.76 1.70
N ALA A 96 -7.77 5.31 2.71
CA ALA A 96 -7.50 6.75 2.79
C ALA A 96 -6.54 7.22 1.68
N ILE A 97 -5.48 6.46 1.43
CA ILE A 97 -4.53 6.74 0.34
C ILE A 97 -5.19 6.59 -1.02
N ALA A 98 -6.01 5.56 -1.23
CA ALA A 98 -6.77 5.37 -2.46
C ALA A 98 -7.67 6.56 -2.78
N ALA A 99 -8.35 7.12 -1.78
CA ALA A 99 -9.19 8.31 -1.96
C ALA A 99 -8.36 9.58 -2.28
N SER A 100 -7.15 9.67 -1.72
CA SER A 100 -6.28 10.86 -1.77
C SER A 100 -5.30 10.88 -2.94
N THR A 101 -5.15 9.76 -3.65
CA THR A 101 -4.26 9.59 -4.82
C THR A 101 -5.05 9.16 -6.05
N LYS A 102 -4.45 9.27 -7.25
CA LYS A 102 -5.12 9.04 -8.54
C LYS A 102 -4.45 8.01 -9.44
N LYS A 103 -3.15 7.75 -9.30
CA LYS A 103 -2.40 6.90 -10.26
C LYS A 103 -1.93 5.57 -9.67
N GLY A 104 -1.13 5.62 -8.61
CA GLY A 104 -0.42 4.44 -8.10
C GLY A 104 -1.34 3.34 -7.59
N GLY A 105 -0.92 2.09 -7.75
CA GLY A 105 -1.54 0.92 -7.12
C GLY A 105 -1.39 0.99 -5.60
N VAL A 106 -2.50 0.84 -4.87
CA VAL A 106 -2.52 0.94 -3.41
C VAL A 106 -2.70 -0.44 -2.81
N PHE A 107 -1.73 -0.89 -2.04
CA PHE A 107 -1.74 -2.21 -1.44
C PHE A 107 -2.31 -2.17 -0.03
N ALA A 108 -2.91 -3.28 0.41
CA ALA A 108 -3.06 -3.60 1.83
C ALA A 108 -2.38 -4.95 2.13
N THR A 109 -1.56 -4.96 3.17
CA THR A 109 -0.98 -6.20 3.69
C THR A 109 -1.94 -6.84 4.69
N THR A 110 -2.27 -8.11 4.49
CA THR A 110 -3.15 -8.90 5.37
C THR A 110 -2.41 -10.12 5.90
N HIS A 111 -2.50 -10.36 7.22
CA HIS A 111 -1.98 -11.58 7.82
C HIS A 111 -3.11 -12.61 7.85
N VAL A 112 -2.90 -13.76 7.20
CA VAL A 112 -3.85 -14.89 7.17
C VAL A 112 -4.50 -15.17 8.54
N PRO A 113 -3.75 -15.23 9.67
CA PRO A 113 -4.37 -15.55 10.97
C PRO A 113 -5.18 -14.40 11.60
N THR A 114 -5.08 -13.17 11.10
CA THR A 114 -5.61 -11.98 11.81
C THR A 114 -6.96 -11.49 11.29
N ILE A 115 -7.31 -11.79 10.03
CA ILE A 115 -8.51 -11.25 9.39
C ILE A 115 -9.29 -12.38 8.73
N HIS A 116 -10.59 -12.47 9.02
CA HIS A 116 -11.48 -13.42 8.36
C HIS A 116 -11.56 -13.12 6.85
N PRO A 117 -11.45 -14.13 5.96
CA PRO A 117 -11.35 -13.91 4.51
C PRO A 117 -12.53 -13.13 3.92
N ILE A 118 -13.74 -13.32 4.46
CA ILE A 118 -14.93 -12.54 4.03
C ILE A 118 -14.77 -11.04 4.35
N PHE A 119 -14.19 -10.69 5.51
CA PHE A 119 -13.92 -9.29 5.86
C PHE A 119 -12.84 -8.70 4.95
N ALA A 120 -11.74 -9.43 4.75
CA ALA A 120 -10.68 -9.02 3.83
C ALA A 120 -11.23 -8.77 2.42
N ALA A 121 -12.04 -9.69 1.89
CA ALA A 121 -12.67 -9.54 0.58
C ALA A 121 -13.59 -8.31 0.51
N LYS A 122 -14.42 -8.06 1.53
CA LYS A 122 -15.33 -6.91 1.54
C LYS A 122 -14.59 -5.57 1.63
N MET A 123 -13.55 -5.50 2.46
CA MET A 123 -12.68 -4.32 2.55
C MET A 123 -11.93 -4.09 1.23
N ALA A 124 -11.35 -5.15 0.65
CA ALA A 124 -10.67 -5.10 -0.64
C ALA A 124 -11.58 -4.56 -1.75
N THR A 125 -12.80 -5.10 -1.90
CA THR A 125 -13.76 -4.60 -2.89
C THR A 125 -14.11 -3.13 -2.65
N THR A 126 -14.26 -2.71 -1.40
CA THR A 126 -14.56 -1.31 -1.08
C THR A 126 -13.43 -0.38 -1.53
N ILE A 127 -12.18 -0.74 -1.24
CA ILE A 127 -11.01 0.05 -1.63
C ILE A 127 -10.81 0.01 -3.14
N ASP A 128 -11.10 -1.12 -3.79
CA ASP A 128 -11.08 -1.25 -5.24
C ASP A 128 -12.05 -0.24 -5.91
N HIS A 129 -13.27 -0.12 -5.41
CA HIS A 129 -14.23 0.90 -5.87
C HIS A 129 -13.74 2.33 -5.62
N VAL A 130 -13.22 2.62 -4.42
CA VAL A 130 -12.68 3.97 -4.08
C VAL A 130 -11.51 4.34 -4.98
N SER A 131 -10.66 3.36 -5.30
CA SER A 131 -9.45 3.56 -6.09
C SER A 131 -9.67 3.48 -7.60
N ASN A 132 -10.86 3.09 -8.05
CA ASN A 132 -11.18 2.77 -9.44
C ASN A 132 -10.27 1.66 -10.02
N GLY A 133 -10.22 0.51 -9.34
CA GLY A 133 -9.51 -0.67 -9.85
C GLY A 133 -8.01 -0.71 -9.56
N ARG A 134 -7.50 0.15 -8.66
CA ARG A 134 -6.07 0.24 -8.30
C ARG A 134 -5.72 -0.49 -7.01
N PHE A 135 -6.64 -1.24 -6.40
CA PHE A 135 -6.36 -1.94 -5.14
C PHE A 135 -5.64 -3.27 -5.35
N ILE A 136 -4.71 -3.60 -4.45
CA ILE A 136 -3.95 -4.84 -4.46
C ILE A 136 -3.85 -5.40 -3.04
N MET A 137 -3.96 -6.72 -2.90
CA MET A 137 -3.83 -7.40 -1.62
C MET A 137 -2.50 -8.15 -1.54
N ASN A 138 -1.69 -7.80 -0.55
CA ASN A 138 -0.47 -8.53 -0.18
C ASN A 138 -0.80 -9.50 0.96
N ILE A 139 -0.68 -10.80 0.72
CA ILE A 139 -1.10 -11.84 1.68
C ILE A 139 0.14 -12.44 2.34
N VAL A 140 0.20 -12.40 3.67
CA VAL A 140 1.31 -12.95 4.46
C VAL A 140 0.81 -13.92 5.53
N THR A 141 1.60 -14.92 5.90
CA THR A 141 1.19 -15.94 6.88
C THR A 141 1.35 -15.52 8.34
N GLY A 142 2.10 -14.46 8.62
CA GLY A 142 2.49 -14.09 9.98
C GLY A 142 3.82 -13.37 9.97
#